data_AF-A0A511B6W9-F1
#
_entry.id   AF-A0A511B6W9-F1
#
_cell.length_a   1.000
_cell.length_b   1.000
_cell.length_c   1.000
_cell.angle_alpha   90.00
_cell.angle_beta   90.00
_cell.angle_gamma   90.00
#
_symmetry.space_group_name_H-M   'P 1'
#
loop_
_entity.id
_entity.type
_entity.pdbx_description
1 polymer ?
#
loop_
_entity_poly.entity_id
_entity_poly.type
_entity_poly.pdbx_seq_one_letter_code
_entity_poly.pdbx_strand_id
1 'polypeptide(L)'
;MSKLPPNQMNARKVASLKDGVHGDGGNLWITVRGDTRAWTFRYKSPKTGKRREMGLGPARDISLADARLRATENRRLLLEGLDPLEEKARQKGETVQERTFAQVAEQYITEQAPGWKDPRSAPMWRSSLERHVYPVLGSRPIGSVQTEDVLAVLRPIWESTTETATRLRGRMERILDYAQSHHWREGENPARWRGHLANILPKPTAVTKVVHHAALPYRDLPPVYSRLGAEHGVGALAARFVCLTATRSGEVRKALWSEIDLKKQIWTIPAERMKAGREHRVPLTSGAMALLYKVQTLRSRSGEDSFVFPGGRVGSPLSDVAVSKALHQAAGTKDVTIHGLRSSFRDWAAEETDFPREVAEMALAHAIGDKVEAAYRRGDLFNRRSEMMHAWERFCAGQSSEAAPVPPRPNPDSAPLFTWKDSEIGDPDT
;
A
#
# COMPACT_ATOMS: atom_id res chain seq x y z
N MET A 1 -24.05 51.69 -25.41
CA MET A 1 -24.56 51.19 -24.12
C MET A 1 -25.94 51.78 -23.90
N SER A 2 -26.72 51.30 -22.93
CA SER A 2 -28.05 51.88 -22.66
C SER A 2 -27.92 53.40 -22.51
N LYS A 3 -28.53 54.16 -23.42
CA LYS A 3 -28.61 55.64 -23.33
C LYS A 3 -29.70 56.07 -22.34
N LEU A 4 -30.32 55.11 -21.64
CA LEU A 4 -31.38 55.38 -20.69
C LEU A 4 -30.75 55.88 -19.37
N PRO A 5 -31.23 57.01 -18.83
CA PRO A 5 -30.88 57.42 -17.48
C PRO A 5 -31.27 56.31 -16.49
N PRO A 6 -30.59 56.15 -15.34
CA PRO A 6 -31.00 55.17 -14.33
C PRO A 6 -32.44 55.37 -13.84
N ASN A 7 -33.04 54.34 -13.26
CA ASN A 7 -34.30 54.36 -12.53
C ASN A 7 -35.56 54.74 -13.36
N GLN A 8 -35.70 54.24 -14.58
CA GLN A 8 -36.80 54.57 -15.50
C GLN A 8 -38.14 53.87 -15.18
N MET A 9 -38.15 52.95 -14.22
CA MET A 9 -39.35 52.20 -13.83
C MET A 9 -39.70 52.39 -12.36
N ASN A 10 -40.98 52.16 -12.06
CA ASN A 10 -41.47 51.97 -10.70
C ASN A 10 -42.11 50.57 -10.60
N ALA A 11 -42.40 50.11 -9.38
CA ALA A 11 -42.94 48.76 -9.16
C ALA A 11 -44.24 48.50 -9.93
N ARG A 12 -45.13 49.50 -10.04
CA ARG A 12 -46.38 49.39 -10.82
C ARG A 12 -46.10 49.20 -12.31
N LYS A 13 -45.15 49.95 -12.87
CA LYS A 13 -44.74 49.85 -14.27
C LYS A 13 -44.12 48.49 -14.58
N VAL A 14 -43.30 47.96 -13.68
CA VAL A 14 -42.74 46.59 -13.79
C VAL A 14 -43.87 45.55 -13.80
N ALA A 15 -44.90 45.76 -12.98
CA ALA A 15 -46.04 44.86 -12.87
C ALA A 15 -46.92 44.82 -14.14
N SER A 16 -46.92 45.88 -14.95
CA SER A 16 -47.76 46.03 -16.15
C SER A 16 -47.00 45.92 -17.47
N LEU A 17 -45.71 45.53 -17.44
CA LEU A 17 -44.93 45.34 -18.66
C LEU A 17 -45.51 44.21 -19.52
N LYS A 18 -45.65 44.49 -20.82
CA LYS A 18 -45.94 43.49 -21.86
C LYS A 18 -44.68 42.67 -22.17
N ASP A 19 -44.87 41.54 -22.83
CA ASP A 19 -43.80 40.70 -23.35
C ASP A 19 -42.77 41.53 -24.13
N GLY A 20 -41.50 41.28 -23.86
CA GLY A 20 -40.38 42.02 -24.44
C GLY A 20 -39.26 42.30 -23.46
N VAL A 21 -38.28 43.09 -23.92
CA VAL A 21 -37.09 43.46 -23.15
C VAL A 21 -37.15 44.95 -22.85
N HIS A 22 -37.16 45.29 -21.57
CA HIS A 22 -37.35 46.66 -21.09
C HIS A 22 -36.17 47.10 -20.24
N GLY A 23 -35.68 48.33 -20.44
CA GLY A 23 -34.53 48.86 -19.72
C GLY A 23 -34.92 49.80 -18.58
N ASP A 24 -34.47 49.50 -17.36
CA ASP A 24 -34.62 50.41 -16.21
C ASP A 24 -33.52 51.49 -16.19
N GLY A 25 -32.49 51.36 -17.03
CA GLY A 25 -31.32 52.21 -17.03
C GLY A 25 -30.19 51.67 -16.14
N GLY A 26 -29.00 52.24 -16.22
CA GLY A 26 -27.87 51.80 -15.39
C GLY A 26 -27.46 50.34 -15.58
N ASN A 27 -27.48 49.85 -16.82
CA ASN A 27 -27.19 48.47 -17.22
C ASN A 27 -28.20 47.41 -16.72
N LEU A 28 -29.30 47.82 -16.08
CA LEU A 28 -30.38 46.95 -15.64
C LEU A 28 -31.47 46.83 -16.70
N TRP A 29 -31.86 45.58 -16.97
CA TRP A 29 -32.90 45.21 -17.92
C TRP A 29 -33.81 44.15 -17.33
N ILE A 30 -35.05 44.11 -17.77
CA ILE A 30 -36.00 43.05 -17.46
C ILE A 30 -36.52 42.43 -18.75
N THR A 31 -36.49 41.10 -18.81
CA THR A 31 -37.11 40.34 -19.89
C THR A 31 -38.43 39.78 -19.39
N VAL A 32 -39.52 40.06 -20.09
CA VAL A 32 -40.87 39.57 -19.83
C VAL A 32 -41.25 38.60 -20.93
N ARG A 33 -41.66 37.38 -20.57
CA ARG A 33 -42.18 36.34 -21.49
C ARG A 33 -43.35 35.64 -20.81
N GLY A 34 -44.57 35.89 -21.26
CA GLY A 34 -45.78 35.49 -20.54
C GLY A 34 -45.74 35.97 -19.09
N ASP A 35 -45.97 35.05 -18.16
CA ASP A 35 -45.93 35.36 -16.72
C ASP A 35 -44.52 35.43 -16.13
N THR A 36 -43.48 35.10 -16.91
CA THR A 36 -42.10 35.08 -16.43
C THR A 36 -41.42 36.42 -16.62
N ARG A 37 -40.76 36.88 -15.55
CA ARG A 37 -40.04 38.14 -15.51
C ARG A 37 -38.67 37.93 -14.91
N ALA A 38 -37.61 38.27 -15.63
CA ALA A 38 -36.23 38.04 -15.19
C ALA A 38 -35.36 39.29 -15.33
N TRP A 39 -34.66 39.64 -14.26
CA TRP A 39 -33.69 40.73 -14.22
C TRP A 39 -32.36 40.28 -14.85
N THR A 40 -31.82 41.14 -15.69
CA THR A 40 -30.58 40.92 -16.43
C THR A 40 -29.70 42.17 -16.35
N PHE A 41 -28.41 41.95 -16.11
CA PHE A 41 -27.38 42.96 -16.14
C PHE A 41 -26.61 42.86 -17.46
N ARG A 42 -26.67 43.90 -18.29
CA ARG A 42 -26.06 43.90 -19.63
C ARG A 42 -24.89 44.88 -19.70
N TYR A 43 -23.71 44.38 -20.06
CA TYR A 43 -22.48 45.15 -20.04
C TYR A 43 -21.54 44.80 -21.20
N LYS A 44 -20.48 45.58 -21.35
CA LYS A 44 -19.35 45.28 -22.24
C LYS A 44 -18.20 44.82 -21.35
N SER A 45 -17.67 43.63 -21.59
CA SER A 45 -16.56 43.10 -20.79
C SER A 45 -15.35 44.04 -20.88
N PRO A 46 -14.75 44.47 -19.75
CA PRO A 46 -13.56 45.31 -19.76
C PRO A 46 -12.34 44.57 -20.31
N LYS A 47 -12.31 43.23 -20.20
CA LYS A 47 -11.22 42.39 -20.71
C LYS A 47 -11.33 42.08 -22.19
N THR A 48 -12.51 41.66 -22.65
CA THR A 48 -12.69 41.14 -24.01
C THR A 48 -13.34 42.13 -24.98
N GLY A 49 -13.91 43.22 -24.47
CA GLY A 49 -14.68 44.18 -25.26
C GLY A 49 -16.00 43.63 -25.83
N LYS A 50 -16.38 42.39 -25.54
CA LYS A 50 -17.62 41.78 -26.04
C LYS A 50 -18.81 42.16 -25.17
N ARG A 51 -20.00 42.21 -25.77
CA ARG A 51 -21.26 42.39 -25.04
C ARG A 51 -21.60 41.10 -24.28
N ARG A 52 -21.93 41.22 -22.99
CA ARG A 52 -22.32 40.11 -22.11
C ARG A 52 -23.60 40.45 -21.35
N GLU A 53 -24.30 39.41 -20.94
CA GLU A 53 -25.53 39.47 -20.17
C GLU A 53 -25.42 38.52 -18.97
N MET A 54 -25.75 39.02 -17.78
CA MET A 54 -25.69 38.28 -16.53
C MET A 54 -27.06 38.29 -15.87
N GLY A 55 -27.65 37.12 -15.65
CA GLY A 55 -28.91 37.00 -14.92
C GLY A 55 -28.76 37.41 -13.45
N LEU A 56 -29.63 38.31 -12.99
CA LEU A 56 -29.70 38.76 -11.59
C LEU A 56 -30.78 38.02 -10.78
N GLY A 57 -31.69 37.31 -11.46
CA GLY A 57 -32.74 36.49 -10.85
C GLY A 57 -34.15 36.84 -11.35
N PRO A 58 -35.16 36.04 -11.01
CA PRO A 58 -36.54 36.30 -11.38
C PRO A 58 -37.15 37.44 -10.55
N ALA A 59 -38.00 38.26 -11.16
CA ALA A 59 -38.58 39.44 -10.52
C ALA A 59 -39.61 39.12 -9.42
N ARG A 60 -40.06 37.86 -9.33
CA ARG A 60 -40.90 37.38 -8.21
C ARG A 60 -40.11 37.28 -6.89
N ASP A 61 -38.82 36.97 -7.00
CA ASP A 61 -37.94 36.72 -5.84
C ASP A 61 -37.04 37.93 -5.57
N ILE A 62 -36.77 38.74 -6.60
CA ILE A 62 -35.88 39.90 -6.52
C ILE A 62 -36.68 41.16 -6.83
N SER A 63 -36.83 42.03 -5.81
CA SER A 63 -37.51 43.30 -5.96
C SER A 63 -36.77 44.23 -6.94
N LEU A 64 -37.46 45.24 -7.49
CA LEU A 64 -36.81 46.26 -8.33
C LEU A 64 -35.68 46.98 -7.59
N ALA A 65 -35.84 47.22 -6.29
CA ALA A 65 -34.81 47.85 -5.45
C ALA A 65 -33.57 46.94 -5.34
N ASP A 66 -33.75 45.66 -5.06
CA ASP A 66 -32.65 44.69 -4.97
C ASP A 66 -31.95 44.48 -6.33
N ALA A 67 -32.72 44.46 -7.41
CA ALA A 67 -32.18 44.39 -8.76
C ALA A 67 -31.29 45.60 -9.09
N ARG A 68 -31.67 46.81 -8.66
CA ARG A 68 -30.85 48.03 -8.79
C ARG A 68 -29.60 47.99 -7.93
N LEU A 69 -29.70 47.50 -6.69
CA LEU A 69 -28.55 47.30 -5.81
C LEU A 69 -27.54 46.36 -6.46
N ARG A 70 -28.00 45.18 -6.92
CA ARG A 70 -27.17 44.20 -7.63
C ARG A 70 -26.55 44.78 -8.90
N ALA A 71 -27.30 45.52 -9.71
CA ALA A 71 -26.76 46.18 -10.90
C ALA A 71 -25.71 47.25 -10.55
N THR A 72 -25.83 47.92 -9.40
CA THR A 72 -24.84 48.90 -8.92
C THR A 72 -23.56 48.23 -8.49
N GLU A 73 -23.64 47.12 -7.75
CA GLU A 73 -22.47 46.33 -7.36
C GLU A 73 -21.70 45.81 -8.59
N ASN A 74 -22.42 45.25 -9.58
CA ASN A 74 -21.79 44.78 -10.81
C ASN A 74 -21.19 45.92 -11.65
N ARG A 75 -21.74 47.15 -11.57
CA ARG A 75 -21.11 48.33 -12.20
C ARG A 75 -19.84 48.76 -11.50
N ARG A 76 -19.78 48.64 -10.18
CA ARG A 76 -18.57 48.90 -9.40
C ARG A 76 -17.42 47.99 -9.85
N LEU A 77 -17.69 46.69 -10.01
CA LEU A 77 -16.71 45.75 -10.57
C LEU A 77 -16.19 46.18 -11.95
N LEU A 78 -17.06 46.70 -12.82
CA LEU A 78 -16.65 47.21 -14.13
C LEU A 78 -15.75 48.45 -14.03
N LEU A 79 -15.99 49.34 -13.05
CA LEU A 79 -15.14 50.51 -12.80
C LEU A 79 -13.75 50.09 -12.29
N GLU A 80 -13.68 48.99 -11.54
CA GLU A 80 -12.43 48.37 -11.08
C GLU A 80 -11.74 47.51 -12.17
N GLY A 81 -12.29 47.46 -13.40
CA GLY A 81 -11.73 46.70 -14.52
C GLY A 81 -11.99 45.18 -14.46
N LEU A 82 -12.84 44.73 -13.55
CA LEU A 82 -13.18 43.32 -13.35
C LEU A 82 -14.41 42.92 -14.18
N ASP A 83 -14.44 41.68 -14.70
CA ASP A 83 -15.59 41.12 -15.42
C ASP A 83 -16.53 40.40 -14.43
N PRO A 84 -17.79 40.86 -14.25
CA PRO A 84 -18.69 40.30 -13.24
C PRO A 84 -19.04 38.82 -13.40
N LEU A 85 -19.06 38.27 -14.63
CA LEU A 85 -19.33 36.85 -14.82
C LEU A 85 -18.12 36.00 -14.45
N GLU A 86 -16.91 36.50 -14.70
CA GLU A 86 -15.68 35.83 -14.28
C GLU A 86 -15.51 35.88 -12.77
N GLU A 87 -15.81 37.02 -12.13
CA GLU A 87 -15.74 37.13 -10.67
C GLU A 87 -16.77 36.22 -9.98
N LYS A 88 -17.98 36.12 -10.51
CA LYS A 88 -18.98 35.17 -10.00
C LYS A 88 -18.57 33.71 -10.23
N ALA A 89 -17.84 33.40 -11.29
CA ALA A 89 -17.28 32.06 -11.51
C ALA A 89 -16.13 31.77 -10.54
N ARG A 90 -15.27 32.75 -10.25
CA ARG A 90 -14.21 32.70 -9.24
C ARG A 90 -14.79 32.43 -7.85
N GLN A 91 -15.79 33.22 -7.44
CA GLN A 91 -16.47 33.06 -6.14
C GLN A 91 -17.22 31.73 -6.03
N LYS A 92 -17.78 31.20 -7.13
CA LYS A 92 -18.38 29.86 -7.16
C LYS A 92 -17.35 28.73 -7.10
N GLY A 93 -16.14 28.94 -7.64
CA GLY A 93 -15.00 28.02 -7.46
C GLY A 93 -14.47 28.03 -6.03
N GLU A 94 -14.56 29.17 -5.33
CA GLU A 94 -14.19 29.33 -3.92
C GLU A 94 -15.18 28.69 -2.94
N THR A 95 -16.38 28.27 -3.39
CA THR A 95 -17.40 27.63 -2.54
C THR A 95 -17.41 26.09 -2.62
N VAL A 96 -16.26 25.46 -2.87
CA VAL A 96 -16.07 24.05 -2.51
C VAL A 96 -15.73 24.04 -1.03
N GLN A 97 -16.57 23.40 -0.19
CA GLN A 97 -16.26 23.07 1.21
C GLN A 97 -14.75 22.79 1.33
N GLU A 98 -14.00 23.64 2.03
CA GLU A 98 -12.53 23.57 2.09
C GLU A 98 -12.11 22.25 2.76
N ARG A 99 -12.04 21.18 1.98
CA ARG A 99 -11.62 19.87 2.46
C ARG A 99 -10.16 19.99 2.82
N THR A 100 -9.84 19.65 4.06
CA THR A 100 -8.45 19.65 4.50
C THR A 100 -7.71 18.45 3.93
N PHE A 101 -6.38 18.52 3.90
CA PHE A 101 -5.56 17.39 3.46
C PHE A 101 -5.91 16.10 4.23
N ALA A 102 -6.10 16.19 5.55
CA ALA A 102 -6.43 15.03 6.38
C ALA A 102 -7.78 14.38 6.00
N GLN A 103 -8.81 15.19 5.71
CA GLN A 103 -10.12 14.70 5.29
C GLN A 103 -10.04 13.96 3.95
N VAL A 104 -9.33 14.57 2.97
CA VAL A 104 -9.14 13.94 1.66
C VAL A 104 -8.31 12.68 1.75
N ALA A 105 -7.27 12.67 2.59
CA ALA A 105 -6.44 11.50 2.84
C ALA A 105 -7.24 10.33 3.43
N GLU A 106 -8.10 10.59 4.41
CA GLU A 106 -8.95 9.56 5.01
C GLU A 106 -9.98 9.02 4.02
N GLN A 107 -10.59 9.89 3.21
CA GLN A 107 -11.49 9.47 2.15
C GLN A 107 -10.77 8.59 1.11
N TYR A 108 -9.58 9.01 0.66
CA TYR A 108 -8.75 8.22 -0.25
C TYR A 108 -8.42 6.84 0.32
N ILE A 109 -7.99 6.77 1.58
CA ILE A 109 -7.64 5.49 2.21
C ILE A 109 -8.87 4.59 2.29
N THR A 110 -10.03 5.13 2.69
CA THR A 110 -11.27 4.37 2.83
C THR A 110 -11.75 3.79 1.49
N GLU A 111 -11.73 4.59 0.43
CA GLU A 111 -12.19 4.17 -0.90
C GLU A 111 -11.22 3.20 -1.59
N GLN A 112 -9.91 3.34 -1.35
CA GLN A 112 -8.88 2.53 -2.01
C GLN A 112 -8.51 1.26 -1.23
N ALA A 113 -8.73 1.23 0.08
CA ALA A 113 -8.37 0.09 0.93
C ALA A 113 -8.95 -1.26 0.47
N PRO A 114 -10.20 -1.38 -0.02
CA PRO A 114 -10.73 -2.63 -0.54
C PRO A 114 -9.92 -3.21 -1.71
N GLY A 115 -9.23 -2.36 -2.49
CA GLY A 115 -8.37 -2.78 -3.60
C GLY A 115 -6.95 -3.16 -3.19
N TRP A 116 -6.58 -3.03 -1.91
CA TRP A 116 -5.22 -3.32 -1.44
C TRP A 116 -5.06 -4.79 -1.02
N LYS A 117 -3.96 -5.41 -1.45
CA LYS A 117 -3.68 -6.83 -1.17
C LYS A 117 -3.50 -7.16 0.31
N ASP A 118 -2.92 -6.24 1.09
CA ASP A 118 -2.71 -6.43 2.53
C ASP A 118 -3.69 -5.54 3.30
N PRO A 119 -4.62 -6.11 4.08
CA PRO A 119 -5.56 -5.35 4.93
C PRO A 119 -4.88 -4.40 5.92
N ARG A 120 -3.63 -4.69 6.30
CA ARG A 120 -2.83 -3.83 7.21
C ARG A 120 -2.29 -2.58 6.53
N SER A 121 -2.41 -2.48 5.20
CA SER A 121 -1.98 -1.31 4.45
C SER A 121 -2.71 -0.06 4.91
N ALA A 122 -4.02 -0.11 5.16
CA ALA A 122 -4.80 1.05 5.59
C ALA A 122 -4.41 1.57 6.98
N PRO A 123 -4.34 0.74 8.02
CA PRO A 123 -3.75 1.16 9.30
C PRO A 123 -2.34 1.75 9.17
N MET A 124 -1.48 1.14 8.36
CA MET A 124 -0.10 1.63 8.15
C MET A 124 -0.06 2.98 7.44
N TRP A 125 -0.93 3.22 6.46
CA TRP A 125 -1.08 4.52 5.81
C TRP A 125 -1.51 5.58 6.82
N ARG A 126 -2.62 5.35 7.54
CA ARG A 126 -3.13 6.28 8.55
C ARG A 126 -2.07 6.65 9.58
N SER A 127 -1.45 5.65 10.21
CA SER A 127 -0.42 5.86 11.24
C SER A 127 0.77 6.67 10.71
N SER A 128 1.21 6.42 9.49
CA SER A 128 2.33 7.16 8.90
C SER A 128 1.99 8.62 8.57
N LEU A 129 0.76 8.88 8.11
CA LEU A 129 0.30 10.22 7.78
C LEU A 129 0.07 11.02 9.06
N GLU A 130 -0.54 10.41 10.06
CA GLU A 130 -0.73 11.00 11.39
C GLU A 130 0.59 11.40 12.04
N ARG A 131 1.60 10.52 11.96
CA ARG A 131 2.91 10.79 12.57
C ARG A 131 3.73 11.87 11.86
N HIS A 132 3.69 11.90 10.53
CA HIS A 132 4.66 12.68 9.75
C HIS A 132 4.05 13.79 8.90
N VAL A 133 2.81 13.63 8.42
CA VAL A 133 2.20 14.55 7.44
C VAL A 133 1.22 15.49 8.10
N TYR A 134 0.29 14.96 8.90
CA TYR A 134 -0.78 15.75 9.53
C TYR A 134 -0.30 16.87 10.45
N PRO A 135 0.83 16.75 11.18
CA PRO A 135 1.35 17.87 11.98
C PRO A 135 1.70 19.12 11.16
N VAL A 136 1.98 18.97 9.86
CA VAL A 136 2.37 20.07 8.97
C VAL A 136 1.26 20.42 7.98
N LEU A 137 0.63 19.41 7.39
CA LEU A 137 -0.32 19.55 6.28
C LEU A 137 -1.76 19.24 6.63
N GLY A 138 -2.03 18.60 7.77
CA GLY A 138 -3.33 17.97 8.04
C GLY A 138 -4.52 18.92 7.96
N SER A 139 -4.37 20.13 8.50
CA SER A 139 -5.41 21.18 8.51
C SER A 139 -5.41 22.08 7.28
N ARG A 140 -4.41 22.00 6.40
CA ARG A 140 -4.34 22.83 5.19
C ARG A 140 -5.48 22.48 4.22
N PRO A 141 -6.19 23.47 3.63
CA PRO A 141 -7.11 23.23 2.52
C PRO A 141 -6.39 22.53 1.36
N ILE A 142 -6.95 21.44 0.83
CA ILE A 142 -6.29 20.60 -0.18
C ILE A 142 -5.95 21.38 -1.46
N GLY A 143 -6.78 22.35 -1.85
CA GLY A 143 -6.56 23.22 -3.00
C GLY A 143 -5.40 24.20 -2.83
N SER A 144 -5.00 24.48 -1.58
CA SER A 144 -3.93 25.43 -1.24
C SER A 144 -2.56 24.78 -1.06
N VAL A 145 -2.46 23.46 -1.08
CA VAL A 145 -1.20 22.73 -0.82
C VAL A 145 -0.19 23.01 -1.93
N GLN A 146 0.97 23.54 -1.55
CA GLN A 146 2.07 23.91 -2.45
C GLN A 146 3.30 23.01 -2.24
N THR A 147 4.28 23.15 -3.13
CA THR A 147 5.57 22.43 -3.08
C THR A 147 6.30 22.62 -1.75
N GLU A 148 6.35 23.84 -1.22
CA GLU A 148 7.03 24.11 0.04
C GLU A 148 6.38 23.38 1.23
N ASP A 149 5.07 23.17 1.20
CA ASP A 149 4.40 22.43 2.27
C ASP A 149 4.76 20.94 2.23
N VAL A 150 4.89 20.37 1.02
CA VAL A 150 5.38 19.00 0.83
C VAL A 150 6.84 18.88 1.26
N LEU A 151 7.68 19.86 0.91
CA LEU A 151 9.09 19.88 1.31
C LEU A 151 9.26 20.03 2.82
N ALA A 152 8.40 20.79 3.50
CA ALA A 152 8.42 20.93 4.96
C ALA A 152 8.22 19.58 5.68
N VAL A 153 7.44 18.67 5.09
CA VAL A 153 7.29 17.28 5.57
C VAL A 153 8.52 16.43 5.25
N LEU A 154 9.06 16.55 4.02
CA LEU A 154 10.08 15.62 3.54
C LEU A 154 11.49 15.96 4.01
N ARG A 155 11.90 17.24 4.00
CA ARG A 155 13.27 17.67 4.31
C ARG A 155 13.78 17.14 5.67
N PRO A 156 13.01 17.18 6.78
CA PRO A 156 13.50 16.72 8.08
C PRO A 156 13.87 15.23 8.13
N ILE A 157 13.28 14.42 7.25
CA ILE A 157 13.46 12.96 7.21
C ILE A 157 14.17 12.48 5.93
N TRP A 158 14.51 13.39 5.01
CA TRP A 158 15.01 13.03 3.68
C TRP A 158 16.37 12.36 3.74
N GLU A 159 17.25 12.80 4.63
CA GLU A 159 18.62 12.24 4.77
C GLU A 159 18.68 11.15 5.85
N SER A 160 17.91 11.32 6.93
CA SER A 160 17.95 10.40 8.08
C SER A 160 17.14 9.12 7.87
N THR A 161 16.01 9.20 7.15
CA THR A 161 15.09 8.06 6.92
C THR A 161 14.49 8.11 5.52
N THR A 162 15.36 8.13 4.51
CA THR A 162 15.03 8.38 3.09
C THR A 162 13.99 7.43 2.51
N GLU A 163 13.96 6.15 2.92
CA GLU A 163 12.92 5.22 2.47
C GLU A 163 11.53 5.64 2.98
N THR A 164 11.42 6.02 4.26
CA THR A 164 10.19 6.54 4.85
C THR A 164 9.76 7.82 4.14
N ALA A 165 10.70 8.74 3.89
CA ALA A 165 10.44 9.98 3.16
C ALA A 165 9.93 9.71 1.73
N THR A 166 10.56 8.77 1.02
CA THR A 166 10.17 8.36 -0.33
C THR A 166 8.77 7.76 -0.36
N ARG A 167 8.43 6.90 0.62
CA ARG A 167 7.10 6.32 0.76
C ARG A 167 6.05 7.38 1.07
N LEU A 168 6.33 8.29 2.02
CA LEU A 168 5.41 9.38 2.37
C LEU A 168 5.15 10.32 1.20
N ARG A 169 6.19 10.70 0.44
CA ARG A 169 6.05 11.49 -0.80
C ARG A 169 5.10 10.80 -1.78
N GLY A 170 5.28 9.51 -2.03
CA GLY A 170 4.37 8.75 -2.90
C GLY A 170 2.93 8.65 -2.38
N ARG A 171 2.72 8.66 -1.06
CA ARG A 171 1.37 8.73 -0.46
C ARG A 171 0.74 10.10 -0.70
N MET A 172 1.48 11.18 -0.42
CA MET A 172 1.01 12.55 -0.65
C MET A 172 0.68 12.80 -2.12
N GLU A 173 1.54 12.33 -3.03
CA GLU A 173 1.33 12.38 -4.49
C GLU A 173 0.00 11.75 -4.88
N ARG A 174 -0.30 10.52 -4.40
CA ARG A 174 -1.56 9.83 -4.69
C ARG A 174 -2.79 10.53 -4.13
N ILE A 175 -2.69 11.10 -2.93
CA ILE A 175 -3.79 11.85 -2.29
C ILE A 175 -4.08 13.14 -3.07
N LEU A 176 -3.03 13.83 -3.52
CA LEU A 176 -3.15 15.06 -4.31
C LEU A 176 -3.67 14.76 -5.74
N ASP A 177 -3.26 13.66 -6.36
CA ASP A 177 -3.83 13.23 -7.65
C ASP A 177 -5.31 12.88 -7.50
N TYR A 178 -5.69 12.18 -6.42
CA TYR A 178 -7.09 11.89 -6.11
C TYR A 178 -7.91 13.18 -5.96
N ALA A 179 -7.41 14.16 -5.19
CA ALA A 179 -8.06 15.46 -5.06
C ALA A 179 -8.22 16.18 -6.41
N GLN A 180 -7.23 16.06 -7.29
CA GLN A 180 -7.27 16.63 -8.64
C GLN A 180 -8.31 15.94 -9.52
N SER A 181 -8.45 14.61 -9.44
CA SER A 181 -9.51 13.86 -10.15
C SER A 181 -10.92 14.26 -9.71
N HIS A 182 -11.08 14.73 -8.47
CA HIS A 182 -12.34 15.27 -7.96
C HIS A 182 -12.52 16.78 -8.16
N HIS A 183 -11.58 17.44 -8.84
CA HIS A 183 -11.58 18.89 -9.05
C HIS A 183 -11.57 19.72 -7.75
N TRP A 184 -11.02 19.19 -6.65
CA TRP A 184 -10.83 19.95 -5.40
C TRP A 184 -9.51 20.72 -5.35
N ARG A 185 -8.65 20.52 -6.36
CA ARG A 185 -7.42 21.27 -6.57
C ARG A 185 -7.10 21.38 -8.05
N GLU A 186 -6.32 22.39 -8.38
CA GLU A 186 -5.85 22.67 -9.74
C GLU A 186 -4.31 22.73 -9.78
N GLY A 187 -3.77 22.80 -11.00
CA GLY A 187 -2.32 22.89 -11.23
C GLY A 187 -1.58 21.56 -11.13
N GLU A 188 -0.24 21.65 -11.20
CA GLU A 188 0.63 20.47 -11.09
C GLU A 188 0.64 19.91 -9.66
N ASN A 189 0.87 18.60 -9.53
CA ASN A 189 0.93 17.97 -8.22
C ASN A 189 2.26 18.31 -7.52
N PRO A 190 2.24 19.02 -6.36
CA PRO A 190 3.46 19.46 -5.68
C PRO A 190 4.31 18.31 -5.12
N ALA A 191 3.73 17.11 -4.97
CA ALA A 191 4.45 15.92 -4.52
C ALA A 191 4.97 15.05 -5.68
N ARG A 192 4.80 15.47 -6.93
CA ARG A 192 5.29 14.74 -8.10
C ARG A 192 6.81 14.60 -8.06
N TRP A 193 7.30 13.39 -8.32
CA TRP A 193 8.76 13.17 -8.36
C TRP A 193 9.38 13.59 -9.69
N ARG A 194 9.04 12.88 -10.77
CA ARG A 194 9.64 13.11 -12.10
C ARG A 194 9.19 14.46 -12.66
N GLY A 195 10.16 15.27 -13.06
CA GLY A 195 9.92 16.61 -13.61
C GLY A 195 9.64 17.68 -12.56
N HIS A 196 9.62 17.36 -11.26
CA HIS A 196 9.34 18.32 -10.19
C HIS A 196 10.30 18.15 -9.02
N LEU A 197 9.94 17.39 -7.97
CA LEU A 197 10.77 17.24 -6.76
C LEU A 197 12.17 16.69 -7.04
N ALA A 198 12.37 15.94 -8.13
CA ALA A 198 13.70 15.45 -8.55
C ALA A 198 14.69 16.57 -8.91
N ASN A 199 14.21 17.79 -9.17
CA ASN A 199 15.04 18.98 -9.44
C ASN A 199 15.40 19.75 -8.16
N ILE A 200 14.76 19.41 -7.03
CA ILE A 200 14.89 20.12 -5.75
C ILE A 200 15.60 19.25 -4.72
N LEU A 201 15.21 17.98 -4.63
CA LEU A 201 15.75 17.01 -3.69
C LEU A 201 16.73 16.08 -4.40
N PRO A 202 17.90 15.79 -3.79
CA PRO A 202 18.82 14.80 -4.33
C PRO A 202 18.14 13.44 -4.45
N LYS A 203 18.55 12.65 -5.46
CA LYS A 203 18.00 11.31 -5.68
C LYS A 203 18.16 10.47 -4.40
N PRO A 204 17.12 9.75 -3.95
CA PRO A 204 17.19 8.91 -2.75
C PRO A 204 18.43 7.99 -2.69
N THR A 205 18.81 7.43 -3.84
CA THR A 205 19.97 6.52 -3.99
C THR A 205 21.33 7.21 -3.84
N ALA A 206 21.40 8.53 -3.96
CA ALA A 206 22.62 9.32 -3.74
C ALA A 206 22.76 9.76 -2.29
N VAL A 207 21.65 9.87 -1.56
CA VAL A 207 21.60 10.34 -0.17
C VAL A 207 21.78 9.17 0.80
N THR A 208 21.10 8.05 0.54
CA THR A 208 21.29 6.81 1.30
C THR A 208 22.20 5.90 0.50
N LYS A 209 23.38 5.56 1.04
CA LYS A 209 24.09 4.37 0.56
C LYS A 209 23.14 3.20 0.70
N VAL A 210 22.91 2.45 -0.38
CA VAL A 210 22.14 1.20 -0.32
C VAL A 210 22.89 0.28 0.63
N VAL A 211 22.47 0.24 1.89
CA VAL A 211 22.92 -0.76 2.84
C VAL A 211 22.17 -2.02 2.42
N HIS A 212 22.85 -2.91 1.70
CA HIS A 212 22.34 -4.26 1.50
C HIS A 212 22.00 -4.81 2.89
N HIS A 213 20.74 -5.20 3.11
CA HIS A 213 20.33 -5.79 4.37
C HIS A 213 21.34 -6.85 4.76
N ALA A 214 21.95 -6.71 5.93
CA ALA A 214 23.04 -7.56 6.34
C ALA A 214 22.60 -9.03 6.26
N ALA A 215 23.21 -9.74 5.33
CA ALA A 215 23.02 -11.17 5.11
C ALA A 215 24.15 -11.87 5.84
N LEU A 216 23.83 -12.97 6.51
CA LEU A 216 24.86 -13.86 7.03
C LEU A 216 25.61 -14.44 5.82
N PRO A 217 26.93 -14.26 5.68
CA PRO A 217 27.67 -14.93 4.62
C PRO A 217 27.36 -16.42 4.66
N TYR A 218 27.10 -17.03 3.50
CA TYR A 218 26.63 -18.43 3.49
C TYR A 218 27.63 -19.37 4.16
N ARG A 219 28.92 -19.07 4.10
CA ARG A 219 30.01 -19.80 4.78
C ARG A 219 29.90 -19.80 6.31
N ASP A 220 29.27 -18.77 6.89
CA ASP A 220 29.07 -18.66 8.34
C ASP A 220 27.73 -19.29 8.79
N LEU A 221 26.90 -19.75 7.85
CA LEU A 221 25.60 -20.35 8.17
C LEU A 221 25.71 -21.66 8.97
N PRO A 222 26.61 -22.61 8.68
CA PRO A 222 26.65 -23.88 9.41
C PRO A 222 26.77 -23.76 10.94
N PRO A 223 27.71 -22.96 11.50
CA PRO A 223 27.78 -22.80 12.96
C PRO A 223 26.54 -22.10 13.54
N VAL A 224 25.93 -21.16 12.81
CA VAL A 224 24.67 -20.50 13.24
C VAL A 224 23.52 -21.49 13.25
N TYR A 225 23.39 -22.31 12.20
CA TYR A 225 22.37 -23.35 12.10
C TYR A 225 22.49 -24.39 13.22
N SER A 226 23.72 -24.78 13.56
CA SER A 226 24.00 -25.67 14.70
C SER A 226 23.54 -25.06 16.03
N ARG A 227 23.87 -23.79 16.30
CA ARG A 227 23.43 -23.07 17.51
C ARG A 227 21.91 -22.92 17.60
N LEU A 228 21.23 -22.64 16.49
CA LEU A 228 19.76 -22.68 16.45
C LEU A 228 19.20 -24.07 16.79
N GLY A 229 19.96 -25.14 16.53
CA GLY A 229 19.58 -26.51 16.85
C GLY A 229 19.63 -26.84 18.35
N ALA A 230 20.51 -26.16 19.09
CA ALA A 230 20.62 -26.30 20.54
C ALA A 230 19.50 -25.57 21.31
N GLU A 231 18.81 -24.63 20.66
CA GLU A 231 17.67 -23.94 21.24
C GLU A 231 16.35 -24.71 21.03
N HIS A 232 15.50 -24.74 22.07
CA HIS A 232 14.22 -25.46 22.03
C HIS A 232 13.01 -24.55 21.77
N GLY A 233 13.22 -23.23 21.71
CA GLY A 233 12.14 -22.27 21.50
C GLY A 233 11.54 -22.34 20.08
N VAL A 234 10.24 -22.06 19.95
CA VAL A 234 9.53 -22.05 18.66
C VAL A 234 10.18 -21.07 17.67
N GLY A 235 10.75 -19.96 18.16
CA GLY A 235 11.55 -19.01 17.37
C GLY A 235 12.72 -19.67 16.63
N ALA A 236 13.53 -20.45 17.34
CA ALA A 236 14.69 -21.13 16.76
C ALA A 236 14.27 -22.25 15.80
N LEU A 237 13.23 -23.01 16.15
CA LEU A 237 12.66 -24.04 15.29
C LEU A 237 12.16 -23.45 13.96
N ALA A 238 11.44 -22.33 14.01
CA ALA A 238 11.00 -21.61 12.82
C ALA A 238 12.17 -21.04 12.02
N ALA A 239 13.20 -20.49 12.67
CA ALA A 239 14.40 -20.00 11.99
C ALA A 239 15.15 -21.12 11.24
N ARG A 240 15.30 -22.30 11.86
CA ARG A 240 15.88 -23.48 11.18
C ARG A 240 15.04 -23.92 9.99
N PHE A 241 13.71 -23.90 10.13
CA PHE A 241 12.82 -24.24 9.03
C PHE A 241 12.91 -23.22 7.88
N VAL A 242 13.09 -21.92 8.17
CA VAL A 242 13.43 -20.91 7.16
C VAL A 242 14.74 -21.24 6.46
N CYS A 243 15.80 -21.63 7.20
CA CYS A 243 17.05 -22.06 6.58
C CYS A 243 16.80 -23.23 5.62
N LEU A 244 16.20 -24.32 6.09
CA LEU A 244 16.03 -25.55 5.30
C LEU A 244 15.11 -25.41 4.09
N THR A 245 14.16 -24.48 4.11
CA THR A 245 13.19 -24.30 3.02
C THR A 245 13.50 -23.12 2.13
N ALA A 246 14.41 -22.23 2.54
CA ALA A 246 14.69 -20.94 1.92
C ALA A 246 13.43 -20.08 1.67
N THR A 247 12.32 -20.33 2.39
CA THR A 247 11.06 -19.57 2.25
C THR A 247 11.11 -18.26 3.04
N ARG A 248 10.12 -17.36 2.84
CA ARG A 248 10.06 -16.11 3.60
C ARG A 248 9.63 -16.36 5.04
N SER A 249 10.12 -15.57 5.99
CA SER A 249 9.71 -15.68 7.41
C SER A 249 8.19 -15.65 7.59
N GLY A 250 7.50 -14.77 6.86
CA GLY A 250 6.04 -14.67 6.91
C GLY A 250 5.31 -15.90 6.37
N GLU A 251 5.92 -16.65 5.45
CA GLU A 251 5.40 -17.93 4.95
C GLU A 251 5.55 -18.99 6.05
N VAL A 252 6.72 -19.11 6.68
CA VAL A 252 6.95 -20.07 7.78
C VAL A 252 6.08 -19.78 9.00
N ARG A 253 6.09 -18.53 9.49
CA ARG A 253 5.38 -18.15 10.73
C ARG A 253 3.87 -18.35 10.66
N LYS A 254 3.30 -18.30 9.45
CA LYS A 254 1.87 -18.45 9.23
C LYS A 254 1.50 -19.83 8.67
N ALA A 255 2.48 -20.72 8.43
CA ALA A 255 2.25 -22.05 7.89
C ALA A 255 1.18 -22.80 8.70
N LEU A 256 0.23 -23.42 8.00
CA LEU A 256 -0.83 -24.25 8.60
C LEU A 256 -0.50 -25.72 8.39
N TRP A 257 -0.94 -26.59 9.30
CA TRP A 257 -0.75 -28.04 9.13
C TRP A 257 -1.46 -28.58 7.89
N SER A 258 -2.60 -27.99 7.49
CA SER A 258 -3.32 -28.30 6.25
C SER A 258 -2.50 -28.05 4.97
N GLU A 259 -1.42 -27.27 5.05
CA GLU A 259 -0.51 -27.02 3.91
C GLU A 259 0.60 -28.08 3.79
N ILE A 260 0.75 -28.96 4.79
CA ILE A 260 1.86 -29.91 4.90
C ILE A 260 1.38 -31.33 4.58
N ASP A 261 1.79 -31.86 3.43
CA ASP A 261 1.65 -33.28 3.11
C ASP A 261 2.89 -34.04 3.64
N LEU A 262 2.80 -34.55 4.86
CA LEU A 262 3.89 -35.30 5.50
C LEU A 262 4.24 -36.60 4.75
N LYS A 263 3.27 -37.21 4.05
CA LYS A 263 3.49 -38.45 3.31
C LYS A 263 4.28 -38.19 2.03
N LYS A 264 3.90 -37.13 1.29
CA LYS A 264 4.60 -36.73 0.06
C LYS A 264 5.85 -35.89 0.33
N GLN A 265 6.04 -35.42 1.57
CA GLN A 265 7.12 -34.52 1.97
C GLN A 265 7.08 -33.21 1.17
N ILE A 266 5.88 -32.62 1.08
CA ILE A 266 5.65 -31.37 0.34
C ILE A 266 4.92 -30.39 1.25
N TRP A 267 5.42 -29.16 1.30
CA TRP A 267 4.67 -28.02 1.83
C TRP A 267 4.14 -27.19 0.66
N THR A 268 2.82 -27.08 0.53
CA THR A 268 2.18 -26.31 -0.53
C THR A 268 1.67 -24.99 0.04
N ILE A 269 2.35 -23.89 -0.30
CA ILE A 269 1.91 -22.55 0.12
C ILE A 269 0.90 -22.03 -0.92
N PRO A 270 -0.34 -21.72 -0.52
CA PRO A 270 -1.38 -21.31 -1.44
C PRO A 270 -1.13 -19.90 -2.00
N ALA A 271 -1.69 -19.62 -3.18
CA ALA A 271 -1.42 -18.41 -3.95
C ALA A 271 -1.76 -17.12 -3.18
N GLU A 272 -2.81 -17.16 -2.35
CA GLU A 272 -3.31 -16.06 -1.53
C GLU A 272 -2.30 -15.63 -0.46
N ARG A 273 -1.42 -16.55 -0.05
CA ARG A 273 -0.35 -16.28 0.92
C ARG A 273 0.97 -15.90 0.27
N MET A 274 1.10 -16.12 -1.04
CA MET A 274 2.32 -15.84 -1.78
C MET A 274 2.35 -14.41 -2.28
N LYS A 275 3.47 -13.72 -2.06
CA LYS A 275 3.67 -12.33 -2.54
C LYS A 275 3.46 -12.19 -4.05
N ALA A 276 3.79 -13.24 -4.81
CA ALA A 276 3.66 -13.30 -6.27
C ALA A 276 2.27 -13.75 -6.75
N GLY A 277 1.35 -14.15 -5.85
CA GLY A 277 0.00 -14.61 -6.21
C GLY A 277 -0.03 -15.94 -6.98
N ARG A 278 0.96 -16.81 -6.77
CA ARG A 278 1.04 -18.15 -7.37
C ARG A 278 1.38 -19.15 -6.27
N GLU A 279 0.73 -20.31 -6.32
CA GLU A 279 1.04 -21.42 -5.42
C GLU A 279 2.53 -21.79 -5.47
N HIS A 280 3.11 -22.13 -4.32
CA HIS A 280 4.50 -22.54 -4.22
C HIS A 280 4.63 -23.87 -3.50
N ARG A 281 5.09 -24.90 -4.23
CA ARG A 281 5.39 -26.21 -3.66
C ARG A 281 6.83 -26.23 -3.18
N VAL A 282 7.04 -26.52 -1.90
CA VAL A 282 8.35 -26.56 -1.25
C VAL A 282 8.67 -28.02 -0.91
N PRO A 283 9.77 -28.58 -1.46
CA PRO A 283 10.21 -29.92 -1.08
C PRO A 283 10.69 -29.91 0.38
N LEU A 284 10.21 -30.86 1.19
CA LEU A 284 10.61 -31.02 2.58
C LEU A 284 11.70 -32.08 2.66
N THR A 285 12.89 -31.66 3.06
CA THR A 285 14.03 -32.56 3.24
C THR A 285 13.95 -33.32 4.56
N SER A 286 14.86 -34.27 4.80
CA SER A 286 14.88 -35.08 6.04
C SER A 286 14.92 -34.22 7.31
N GLY A 287 15.75 -33.18 7.35
CA GLY A 287 15.86 -32.28 8.48
C GLY A 287 14.61 -31.42 8.67
N ALA A 288 13.95 -31.03 7.57
CA ALA A 288 12.70 -30.29 7.63
C ALA A 288 11.58 -31.18 8.21
N MET A 289 11.51 -32.44 7.78
CA MET A 289 10.59 -33.44 8.33
C MET A 289 10.85 -33.70 9.82
N ALA A 290 12.11 -33.84 10.23
CA ALA A 290 12.46 -34.01 11.65
C ALA A 290 12.02 -32.82 12.51
N LEU A 291 12.17 -31.59 12.01
CA LEU A 291 11.66 -30.39 12.67
C LEU A 291 10.13 -30.40 12.76
N LEU A 292 9.44 -30.78 11.68
CA LEU A 292 7.98 -30.88 11.65
C LEU A 292 7.46 -31.86 12.70
N TYR A 293 8.04 -33.06 12.80
CA TYR A 293 7.68 -34.01 13.85
C TYR A 293 7.91 -33.46 15.26
N LYS A 294 9.00 -32.70 15.48
CA LYS A 294 9.25 -32.04 16.77
C LYS A 294 8.18 -31.01 17.10
N VAL A 295 7.80 -30.14 16.15
CA VAL A 295 6.77 -29.11 16.38
C VAL A 295 5.34 -29.64 16.39
N GLN A 296 5.11 -30.85 15.87
CA GLN A 296 3.80 -31.52 15.94
C GLN A 296 3.33 -31.72 17.39
N THR A 297 4.26 -31.86 18.33
CA THR A 297 3.96 -31.93 19.78
C THR A 297 3.40 -30.62 20.34
N LEU A 298 3.61 -29.50 19.66
CA LEU A 298 3.12 -28.17 20.03
C LEU A 298 1.78 -27.82 19.37
N ARG A 299 1.22 -28.73 18.57
CA ARG A 299 0.00 -28.51 17.80
C ARG A 299 -1.19 -28.27 18.74
N SER A 300 -1.95 -27.21 18.46
CA SER A 300 -3.17 -26.92 19.22
C SER A 300 -4.27 -27.96 18.91
N ARG A 301 -5.27 -28.05 19.79
CA ARG A 301 -6.46 -28.90 19.60
C ARG A 301 -7.29 -28.56 18.36
N SER A 302 -7.00 -27.45 17.68
CA SER A 302 -7.71 -26.95 16.49
C SER A 302 -7.44 -27.75 15.20
N GLY A 303 -6.74 -28.89 15.28
CA GLY A 303 -6.62 -29.81 14.14
C GLY A 303 -5.76 -29.26 13.00
N GLU A 304 -6.19 -29.43 11.75
CA GLU A 304 -5.41 -29.13 10.53
C GLU A 304 -5.20 -27.64 10.26
N ASP A 305 -6.08 -26.77 10.75
CA ASP A 305 -5.95 -25.31 10.60
C ASP A 305 -5.13 -24.66 11.73
N SER A 306 -4.41 -25.47 12.51
CA SER A 306 -3.47 -24.95 13.49
C SER A 306 -2.15 -24.54 12.84
N PHE A 307 -1.52 -23.51 13.40
CA PHE A 307 -0.20 -23.07 12.96
C PHE A 307 0.86 -24.13 13.24
N VAL A 308 1.73 -24.39 12.26
CA VAL A 308 2.91 -25.26 12.41
C VAL A 308 3.87 -24.68 13.48
N PHE A 309 4.00 -23.35 13.50
CA PHE A 309 4.79 -22.62 14.50
C PHE A 309 3.87 -21.67 15.29
N PRO A 310 3.26 -22.13 16.40
CA PRO A 310 2.32 -21.32 17.17
C PRO A 310 3.03 -20.18 17.91
N GLY A 311 2.34 -19.05 18.05
CA GLY A 311 2.77 -17.92 18.88
C GLY A 311 2.38 -18.09 20.36
N GLY A 312 2.76 -17.11 21.18
CA GLY A 312 2.44 -17.12 22.62
C GLY A 312 0.95 -16.93 22.96
N ARG A 313 0.12 -16.52 21.99
CA ARG A 313 -1.34 -16.47 22.13
C ARG A 313 -1.95 -17.60 21.32
N VAL A 314 -2.90 -18.34 21.91
CA VAL A 314 -3.62 -19.42 21.24
C VAL A 314 -4.26 -18.89 19.95
N GLY A 315 -4.14 -19.64 18.85
CA GLY A 315 -4.68 -19.26 17.55
C GLY A 315 -3.96 -18.09 16.88
N SER A 316 -2.80 -17.66 17.37
CA SER A 316 -1.97 -16.63 16.74
C SER A 316 -0.68 -17.23 16.15
N PRO A 317 -0.21 -16.72 15.00
CA PRO A 317 1.06 -17.14 14.44
C PRO A 317 2.24 -16.62 15.27
N LEU A 318 3.40 -17.25 15.11
CA LEU A 318 4.65 -16.75 15.68
C LEU A 318 4.95 -15.32 15.20
N SER A 319 5.47 -14.48 16.10
CA SER A 319 5.84 -13.09 15.76
C SER A 319 7.13 -13.05 14.96
N ASP A 320 7.28 -12.04 14.10
CA ASP A 320 8.50 -11.84 13.30
C ASP A 320 9.74 -11.56 14.19
N VAL A 321 9.50 -10.85 15.28
CA VAL A 321 10.50 -10.51 16.31
C VAL A 321 11.04 -11.78 16.98
N ALA A 322 10.19 -12.78 17.27
CA ALA A 322 10.63 -14.01 17.92
C ALA A 322 11.63 -14.79 17.05
N VAL A 323 11.36 -14.90 15.74
CA VAL A 323 12.26 -15.59 14.81
C VAL A 323 13.57 -14.79 14.64
N SER A 324 13.48 -13.47 14.47
CA SER A 324 14.66 -12.61 14.34
C SER A 324 15.55 -12.64 15.57
N LYS A 325 14.96 -12.62 16.77
CA LYS A 325 15.70 -12.70 18.04
C LYS A 325 16.46 -14.02 18.16
N ALA A 326 15.85 -15.15 17.80
CA ALA A 326 16.52 -16.45 17.80
C ALA A 326 17.71 -16.47 16.83
N LEU A 327 17.56 -15.92 15.61
CA LEU A 327 18.68 -15.79 14.69
C LEU A 327 19.79 -14.88 15.25
N HIS A 328 19.46 -13.74 15.85
CA HIS A 328 20.46 -12.83 16.43
C HIS A 328 21.24 -13.49 17.56
N GLN A 329 20.56 -14.25 18.42
CA GLN A 329 21.19 -15.01 19.50
C GLN A 329 22.14 -16.08 18.93
N ALA A 330 21.68 -16.87 17.96
CA ALA A 330 22.51 -17.88 17.31
C ALA A 330 23.63 -17.28 16.45
N ALA A 331 23.47 -16.09 15.88
CA ALA A 331 24.52 -15.41 15.11
C ALA A 331 25.52 -14.67 15.99
N GLY A 332 25.17 -14.36 17.24
CA GLY A 332 25.97 -13.50 18.12
C GLY A 332 25.97 -12.02 17.69
N THR A 333 25.12 -11.63 16.75
CA THR A 333 25.02 -10.25 16.23
C THR A 333 23.60 -9.91 15.80
N LYS A 334 23.27 -8.62 15.83
CA LYS A 334 22.02 -8.07 15.27
C LYS A 334 22.16 -7.67 13.80
N ASP A 335 23.39 -7.69 13.27
CA ASP A 335 23.71 -7.36 11.88
C ASP A 335 23.46 -8.55 10.95
N VAL A 336 22.38 -9.29 11.19
CA VAL A 336 21.87 -10.32 10.30
C VAL A 336 20.35 -10.27 10.32
N THR A 337 19.72 -10.66 9.22
CA THR A 337 18.25 -10.68 9.12
C THR A 337 17.75 -12.06 8.69
N ILE A 338 16.53 -12.42 9.10
CA ILE A 338 15.89 -13.66 8.63
C ILE A 338 15.73 -13.63 7.10
N HIS A 339 15.47 -12.46 6.51
CA HIS A 339 15.44 -12.33 5.05
C HIS A 339 16.81 -12.60 4.42
N GLY A 340 17.89 -12.18 5.08
CA GLY A 340 19.28 -12.41 4.65
C GLY A 340 19.64 -13.89 4.45
N LEU A 341 19.01 -14.81 5.19
CA LEU A 341 19.21 -16.26 5.02
C LEU A 341 18.85 -16.74 3.59
N ARG A 342 17.89 -16.07 2.94
CA ARG A 342 17.52 -16.37 1.55
C ARG A 342 18.58 -15.87 0.56
N SER A 343 19.26 -14.77 0.88
CA SER A 343 20.43 -14.33 0.13
C SER A 343 21.57 -15.32 0.32
N SER A 344 21.83 -15.78 1.55
CA SER A 344 22.82 -16.83 1.81
C SER A 344 22.58 -18.09 0.98
N PHE A 345 21.33 -18.57 0.91
CA PHE A 345 20.95 -19.68 0.03
C PHE A 345 21.23 -19.39 -1.45
N ARG A 346 20.88 -18.18 -1.91
CA ARG A 346 21.04 -17.78 -3.32
C ARG A 346 22.50 -17.70 -3.74
N ASP A 347 23.34 -17.14 -2.87
CA ASP A 347 24.77 -16.97 -3.06
C ASP A 347 25.47 -18.33 -3.03
N TRP A 348 25.16 -19.18 -2.03
CA TRP A 348 25.64 -20.57 -1.99
C TRP A 348 25.30 -21.34 -3.27
N ALA A 349 24.05 -21.28 -3.74
CA ALA A 349 23.64 -21.97 -4.94
C ALA A 349 24.39 -21.47 -6.19
N ALA A 350 24.81 -20.20 -6.21
CA ALA A 350 25.58 -19.63 -7.32
C ALA A 350 27.08 -19.97 -7.26
N GLU A 351 27.65 -19.99 -6.06
CA GLU A 351 29.11 -20.05 -5.86
C GLU A 351 29.63 -21.46 -5.61
N GLU A 352 28.81 -22.36 -5.04
CA GLU A 352 29.25 -23.67 -4.55
C GLU A 352 28.59 -24.85 -5.29
N THR A 353 27.73 -24.59 -6.28
CA THR A 353 26.96 -25.64 -6.95
C THR A 353 26.77 -25.39 -8.44
N ASP A 354 26.54 -26.46 -9.19
CA ASP A 354 26.18 -26.39 -10.62
C ASP A 354 24.66 -26.31 -10.86
N PHE A 355 23.85 -26.04 -9.82
CA PHE A 355 22.41 -25.90 -10.01
C PHE A 355 22.11 -24.67 -10.89
N PRO A 356 21.28 -24.80 -11.94
CA PRO A 356 20.94 -23.66 -12.78
C PRO A 356 20.31 -22.53 -11.96
N ARG A 357 20.68 -21.28 -12.26
CA ARG A 357 20.14 -20.08 -11.61
C ARG A 357 18.62 -20.13 -11.47
N GLU A 358 17.93 -20.54 -12.53
CA GLU A 358 16.48 -20.64 -12.53
C GLU A 358 15.93 -21.58 -11.47
N VAL A 359 16.60 -22.70 -11.17
CA VAL A 359 16.17 -23.63 -10.12
C VAL A 359 16.22 -22.95 -8.75
N ALA A 360 17.28 -22.19 -8.46
CA ALA A 360 17.44 -21.40 -7.24
C ALA A 360 16.38 -20.27 -7.13
N GLU A 361 16.16 -19.52 -8.21
CA GLU A 361 15.13 -18.47 -8.24
C GLU A 361 13.72 -19.05 -8.04
N MET A 362 13.42 -20.24 -8.61
CA MET A 362 12.14 -20.93 -8.41
C MET A 362 11.98 -21.43 -6.98
N ALA A 363 13.04 -21.95 -6.34
CA ALA A 363 12.98 -22.34 -4.92
C ALA A 363 12.64 -21.15 -4.01
N LEU A 364 13.13 -19.95 -4.37
CA LEU A 364 12.81 -18.69 -3.70
C LEU A 364 11.44 -18.11 -4.08
N ALA A 365 10.69 -18.76 -4.98
CA ALA A 365 9.45 -18.23 -5.56
C ALA A 365 9.63 -16.82 -6.15
N HIS A 366 10.76 -16.59 -6.83
CA HIS A 366 10.99 -15.40 -7.62
C HIS A 366 10.41 -15.58 -9.03
N ALA A 367 9.98 -14.49 -9.66
CA ALA A 367 9.62 -14.51 -11.07
C ALA A 367 10.89 -14.60 -11.92
N ILE A 368 10.89 -15.47 -12.94
CA ILE A 368 12.02 -15.70 -13.83
C ILE A 368 11.62 -15.32 -15.24
N GLY A 369 12.44 -14.50 -15.88
CA GLY A 369 12.29 -14.10 -17.29
C GLY A 369 11.18 -13.09 -17.55
N ASP A 370 11.09 -12.66 -18.82
CA ASP A 370 10.01 -11.84 -19.33
C ASP A 370 8.69 -12.62 -19.39
N LYS A 371 7.55 -11.91 -19.44
CA LYS A 371 6.20 -12.51 -19.48
C LYS A 371 6.04 -13.60 -20.55
N VAL A 372 6.82 -13.53 -21.64
CA VAL A 372 6.82 -14.49 -22.75
C VAL A 372 7.49 -15.81 -22.34
N GLU A 373 8.68 -15.79 -21.75
CA GLU A 373 9.35 -17.02 -21.28
C GLU A 373 8.57 -17.71 -20.15
N ALA A 374 7.92 -16.93 -19.29
CA ALA A 374 7.09 -17.44 -18.22
C ALA A 374 5.86 -18.21 -18.74
N ALA A 375 5.38 -17.93 -19.96
CA ALA A 375 4.24 -18.60 -20.58
C ALA A 375 4.58 -19.97 -21.18
N TYR A 376 5.84 -20.20 -21.56
CA TYR A 376 6.27 -21.47 -22.17
C TYR A 376 6.74 -22.53 -21.15
N ARG A 377 7.01 -22.14 -19.90
CA ARG A 377 7.43 -23.06 -18.83
C ARG A 377 6.21 -23.75 -18.20
N ARG A 378 6.01 -25.03 -18.52
CA ARG A 378 4.85 -25.83 -18.06
C ARG A 378 5.01 -26.48 -16.66
N GLY A 379 6.21 -26.48 -16.07
CA GLY A 379 6.48 -27.15 -14.79
C GLY A 379 7.25 -26.26 -13.80
N ASP A 380 7.23 -26.63 -12.52
CA ASP A 380 7.86 -25.89 -11.42
C ASP A 380 9.28 -26.40 -11.05
N LEU A 381 9.86 -27.26 -11.89
CA LEU A 381 11.16 -27.94 -11.68
C LEU A 381 11.28 -28.63 -10.31
N PHE A 382 10.17 -29.16 -9.76
CA PHE A 382 10.11 -29.69 -8.39
C PHE A 382 11.24 -30.68 -8.05
N ASN A 383 11.51 -31.67 -8.90
CA ASN A 383 12.53 -32.68 -8.62
C ASN A 383 13.94 -32.08 -8.52
N ARG A 384 14.30 -31.18 -9.45
CA ARG A 384 15.59 -30.45 -9.42
C ARG A 384 15.69 -29.54 -8.20
N ARG A 385 14.58 -28.89 -7.81
CA ARG A 385 14.53 -28.11 -6.56
C ARG A 385 14.71 -29.02 -5.34
N SER A 386 14.12 -30.21 -5.34
CA SER A 386 14.28 -31.18 -4.25
C SER A 386 15.73 -31.61 -4.08
N GLU A 387 16.43 -31.96 -5.16
CA GLU A 387 17.87 -32.26 -5.16
C GLU A 387 18.69 -31.12 -4.54
N MET A 388 18.42 -29.88 -4.99
CA MET A 388 19.10 -28.69 -4.50
C MET A 388 18.82 -28.43 -3.02
N MET A 389 17.58 -28.59 -2.55
CA MET A 389 17.26 -28.39 -1.13
C MET A 389 17.92 -29.44 -0.23
N HIS A 390 18.08 -30.69 -0.70
CA HIS A 390 18.85 -31.70 0.04
C HIS A 390 20.35 -31.36 0.10
N ALA A 391 20.93 -30.87 -1.00
CA ALA A 391 22.30 -30.37 -0.99
C ALA A 391 22.46 -29.17 -0.03
N TRP A 392 21.47 -28.28 -0.01
CA TRP A 392 21.45 -27.13 0.89
C TRP A 392 21.33 -27.54 2.36
N GLU A 393 20.51 -28.54 2.70
CA GLU A 393 20.43 -29.07 4.06
C GLU A 393 21.80 -29.57 4.53
N ARG A 394 22.50 -30.37 3.69
CA ARG A 394 23.82 -30.89 4.03
C ARG A 394 24.80 -29.76 4.31
N PHE A 395 24.81 -28.74 3.46
CA PHE A 395 25.62 -27.54 3.68
C PHE A 395 25.27 -26.85 5.00
N CYS A 396 23.98 -26.58 5.27
CA CYS A 396 23.54 -26.00 6.55
C CYS A 396 23.98 -26.83 7.77
N ALA A 397 23.99 -28.16 7.64
CA ALA A 397 24.41 -29.07 8.69
C ALA A 397 25.94 -29.17 8.85
N GLY A 398 26.73 -28.47 8.03
CA GLY A 398 28.19 -28.55 8.04
C GLY A 398 28.74 -29.86 7.49
N GLN A 399 27.94 -30.62 6.73
CA GLN A 399 28.37 -31.85 6.09
C GLN A 399 29.04 -31.50 4.75
N SER A 400 30.31 -31.89 4.59
CA SER A 400 31.06 -31.68 3.35
C SER A 400 30.41 -32.40 2.16
N SER A 401 30.51 -31.79 0.97
CA SER A 401 29.88 -32.25 -0.27
C SER A 401 30.57 -33.45 -0.91
N GLU A 402 30.84 -34.52 -0.15
CA GLU A 402 30.96 -35.82 -0.80
C GLU A 402 29.55 -36.33 -1.07
N ALA A 403 29.23 -36.54 -2.34
CA ALA A 403 27.94 -37.02 -2.79
C ALA A 403 27.68 -38.44 -2.26
N ALA A 404 27.21 -38.56 -1.02
CA ALA A 404 26.66 -39.80 -0.52
C ALA A 404 25.34 -40.09 -1.26
N PRO A 405 25.11 -41.34 -1.71
CA PRO A 405 23.90 -41.72 -2.41
C PRO A 405 22.68 -41.43 -1.53
N VAL A 406 21.62 -40.91 -2.16
CA VAL A 406 20.32 -40.69 -1.52
C VAL A 406 19.90 -42.00 -0.85
N PRO A 407 19.69 -42.04 0.49
CA PRO A 407 19.25 -43.27 1.13
C PRO A 407 17.89 -43.69 0.55
N PRO A 408 17.65 -44.98 0.29
CA PRO A 408 16.36 -45.44 -0.17
C PRO A 408 15.29 -45.04 0.84
N ARG A 409 14.12 -44.63 0.32
CA ARG A 409 12.96 -44.28 1.14
C ARG A 409 12.70 -45.40 2.16
N PRO A 410 12.54 -45.09 3.46
CA PRO A 410 12.21 -46.11 4.44
C PRO A 410 10.89 -46.78 4.03
N ASN A 411 10.90 -48.11 4.01
CA ASN A 411 9.70 -48.90 3.74
C ASN A 411 8.68 -48.63 4.86
N PRO A 412 7.47 -48.11 4.56
CA PRO A 412 6.46 -47.87 5.59
C PRO A 412 6.03 -49.13 6.35
N ASP A 413 6.34 -50.32 5.82
CA ASP A 413 5.97 -51.61 6.42
C ASP A 413 7.00 -52.18 7.41
N SER A 414 8.12 -51.50 7.67
CA SER A 414 9.19 -52.00 8.56
C SER A 414 9.21 -51.36 9.95
N ALA A 415 8.15 -50.69 10.39
CA ALA A 415 8.02 -50.27 11.78
C ALA A 415 7.60 -51.48 12.64
N PRO A 416 8.31 -51.80 13.75
CA PRO A 416 7.86 -52.86 14.65
C PRO A 416 6.49 -52.48 15.23
N LEU A 417 5.52 -53.38 15.06
CA LEU A 417 4.18 -53.27 15.64
C LEU A 417 4.30 -53.16 17.16
N PHE A 418 4.13 -51.95 17.69
CA PHE A 418 3.91 -51.73 19.11
C PHE A 418 2.49 -52.25 19.45
N THR A 419 2.43 -53.41 20.08
CA THR A 419 1.20 -53.92 20.68
C THR A 419 0.96 -53.19 22.00
N TRP A 420 -0.16 -52.47 22.09
CA TRP A 420 -0.67 -51.97 23.36
C TRP A 420 -1.08 -53.17 24.22
N LYS A 421 -0.47 -53.32 25.41
CA LYS A 421 -1.04 -54.15 26.46
C LYS A 421 -2.09 -53.32 27.17
N ASP A 422 -3.34 -53.77 27.10
CA ASP A 422 -4.40 -53.32 27.98
C ASP A 422 -4.05 -53.70 29.43
N SER A 423 -3.95 -52.70 30.30
CA SER A 423 -3.99 -52.91 31.75
C SER A 423 -4.74 -51.77 32.42
N GLU A 424 -5.91 -52.15 32.94
CA GLU A 424 -6.56 -51.68 34.17
C GLU A 424 -7.25 -50.32 34.14
N ILE A 425 -8.54 -50.40 33.78
CA ILE A 425 -9.61 -49.51 34.24
C ILE A 425 -9.78 -49.76 35.75
N GLY A 426 -9.45 -48.76 36.57
CA GLY A 426 -9.92 -48.67 37.95
C GLY A 426 -11.28 -48.01 37.99
N ASP A 427 -12.26 -48.73 38.52
CA ASP A 427 -13.65 -48.32 38.73
C ASP A 427 -13.74 -47.26 39.86
N PRO A 428 -14.49 -46.16 39.72
CA PRO A 428 -14.67 -45.18 40.78
C PRO A 428 -16.00 -45.44 41.51
N ASP A 429 -15.96 -46.18 42.62
CA ASP A 429 -16.90 -46.04 43.74
C ASP A 429 -16.41 -46.87 44.94
N THR A 430 -15.66 -46.25 45.85
CA THR A 430 -15.72 -46.38 47.33
C THR A 430 -14.73 -45.45 48.02
#